data_AF-A0A6M3KTJ4-F1
#
_entry.id   AF-A0A6M3KTJ4-F1
#
_cell.length_a   1.000
_cell.length_b   1.000
_cell.length_c   1.000
_cell.angle_alpha   90.00
_cell.angle_beta   90.00
_cell.angle_gamma   90.00
#
_symmetry.space_group_name_H-M   'P 1'
#
loop_
_entity.id
_entity.type
_entity.pdbx_description
1 polymer ?
#
loop_
_entity_poly.entity_id
_entity_poly.type
_entity_poly.pdbx_seq_one_letter_code
_entity_poly.pdbx_strand_id
1 'polypeptide(L)' 'MVNYEDWVEKRAVQIADTQYARDFYDLTEDTQRRIFKEAEADFVDYFSMMAEAAYDRIRDQGVPL' A
#
# COMPACT_ATOMS: atom_id res chain seq x y z
N MET A 1 13.42 5.82 -4.19
CA MET A 1 12.67 4.57 -4.34
C MET A 1 11.86 4.41 -3.06
N VAL A 2 10.54 4.21 -3.14
CA VAL A 2 9.72 3.96 -1.94
C VAL A 2 10.12 2.61 -1.37
N ASN A 3 10.51 2.54 -0.09
CA ASN A 3 10.79 1.27 0.56
C ASN A 3 9.45 0.61 0.92
N TYR A 4 9.28 -0.65 0.50
CA TYR A 4 8.10 -1.47 0.78
C TYR A 4 7.80 -1.53 2.28
N GLU A 5 8.79 -1.85 3.10
CA GLU A 5 8.61 -2.07 4.54
C GLU A 5 8.14 -0.78 5.24
N ASP A 6 8.81 0.35 4.96
CA ASP A 6 8.46 1.66 5.52
C ASP A 6 7.06 2.13 5.06
N TRP A 7 6.68 1.86 3.82
CA TRP A 7 5.36 2.21 3.31
C TRP A 7 4.27 1.39 4.00
N VAL A 8 4.45 0.07 4.08
CA VAL A 8 3.49 -0.85 4.69
C VAL A 8 3.33 -0.55 6.18
N GLU A 9 4.43 -0.26 6.89
CA GLU A 9 4.38 0.11 8.31
C GLU A 9 3.60 1.41 8.54
N LYS A 10 3.88 2.46 7.75
CA LYS A 10 3.13 3.73 7.83
C LYS A 10 1.65 3.54 7.53
N ARG A 11 1.33 2.72 6.53
CA ARG A 11 -0.05 2.44 6.15
C ARG A 11 -0.78 1.64 7.22
N ALA A 12 -0.12 0.65 7.83
CA ALA A 12 -0.66 -0.12 8.95
C ALA A 12 -1.00 0.78 10.15
N VAL A 13 -0.13 1.74 10.48
CA VAL A 13 -0.40 2.74 11.54
C VAL A 13 -1.61 3.61 11.19
N GLN A 14 -1.72 4.07 9.94
CA GLN A 14 -2.90 4.85 9.51
C GLN A 14 -4.20 4.05 9.58
N ILE A 15 -4.17 2.78 9.19
CA ILE A 15 -5.33 1.89 9.27
C ILE A 15 -5.73 1.66 10.73
N ALA A 16 -4.77 1.45 11.63
CA ALA A 16 -5.02 1.31 13.06
C ALA A 16 -5.71 2.55 13.64
N ASP A 17 -5.19 3.75 13.32
CA ASP A 17 -5.77 5.02 13.75
C ASP A 17 -7.19 5.21 13.17
N THR A 18 -7.35 5.00 11.86
CA THR A 18 -8.62 5.27 11.17
C THR A 18 -9.73 4.27 11.53
N GLN A 19 -9.42 2.97 11.60
CA GLN A 19 -10.43 1.92 11.80
C GLN A 19 -10.66 1.60 13.29
N TYR A 20 -9.63 1.72 14.13
CA TYR A 20 -9.68 1.27 15.52
C TYR A 20 -9.51 2.41 16.53
N ALA A 21 -9.14 3.63 16.09
CA ALA A 21 -8.84 4.78 16.94
C ALA A 21 -7.83 4.43 18.04
N ARG A 22 -6.82 3.64 17.68
CA ARG A 22 -5.81 3.09 18.59
C ARG A 22 -4.44 3.05 17.91
N ASP A 23 -3.40 3.11 18.72
CA ASP A 23 -2.05 2.84 18.27
C ASP A 23 -1.94 1.39 17.78
N PHE A 24 -1.22 1.19 16.67
CA PHE A 24 -1.09 -0.10 16.02
C PHE A 24 -0.55 -1.18 16.98
N TYR A 25 0.48 -0.85 17.76
CA TYR A 25 1.12 -1.80 18.68
C TYR A 25 0.29 -2.12 19.93
N ASP A 26 -0.79 -1.38 20.19
CA ASP A 26 -1.73 -1.67 21.29
C ASP A 26 -2.81 -2.69 20.89
N LEU A 27 -2.88 -3.04 19.61
CA LEU A 27 -3.85 -4.01 19.09
C LEU A 27 -3.40 -5.44 19.38
N THR A 28 -4.34 -6.39 19.36
CA THR A 28 -3.99 -7.82 19.46
C THR A 28 -3.16 -8.24 18.25
N GLU A 29 -2.30 -9.25 18.41
CA GLU A 29 -1.47 -9.76 17.30
C GLU A 29 -2.30 -10.16 16.08
N ASP A 30 -3.48 -10.75 16.26
CA ASP A 30 -4.36 -11.12 15.15
C ASP A 30 -4.85 -9.89 14.39
N THR A 31 -5.17 -8.81 15.11
CA THR A 31 -5.60 -7.55 14.50
C THR A 31 -4.43 -6.88 13.77
N GLN A 32 -3.25 -6.85 14.40
CA GLN A 32 -2.02 -6.33 13.79
C GLN A 32 -1.71 -7.07 12.49
N ARG A 33 -1.74 -8.42 12.47
CA ARG A 33 -1.52 -9.23 11.27
C ARG A 33 -2.53 -8.94 10.16
N ARG A 34 -3.81 -8.75 10.51
CA ARG A 34 -4.84 -8.41 9.52
C ARG A 34 -4.59 -7.05 8.89
N ILE A 35 -4.29 -6.04 9.71
CA ILE A 35 -3.98 -4.69 9.25
C ILE A 35 -2.73 -4.69 8.37
N PHE A 36 -1.69 -5.45 8.74
CA PHE A 36 -0.51 -5.60 7.90
C PHE A 36 -0.86 -6.14 6.52
N LYS A 37 -1.64 -7.21 6.43
CA LYS A 37 -2.06 -7.77 5.13
C LYS A 37 -2.87 -6.78 4.29
N GLU A 38 -3.69 -5.96 4.94
CA GLU A 38 -4.44 -4.89 4.27
C GLU A 38 -3.51 -3.80 3.73
N ALA A 39 -2.52 -3.38 4.54
CA ALA A 39 -1.49 -2.46 4.08
C ALA A 39 -0.66 -3.05 2.91
N GLU A 40 -0.27 -4.32 2.96
CA GLU A 40 0.44 -4.97 1.85
C GLU A 40 -0.40 -4.99 0.56
N ALA A 41 -1.71 -5.24 0.66
CA ALA A 41 -2.63 -5.21 -0.47
C ALA A 41 -2.73 -3.79 -1.07
N ASP A 42 -2.89 -2.76 -0.22
CA ASP A 42 -2.94 -1.36 -0.68
C ASP A 42 -1.65 -0.96 -1.42
N PHE A 43 -0.49 -1.48 -1.00
CA PHE A 43 0.79 -1.24 -1.70
C PHE A 43 0.74 -1.82 -3.11
N VAL A 44 0.33 -3.09 -3.25
CA VAL A 44 0.26 -3.77 -4.55
C VAL A 44 -0.70 -3.03 -5.48
N ASP A 45 -1.86 -2.62 -4.99
CA ASP A 45 -2.86 -1.88 -5.78
C ASP A 45 -2.30 -0.51 -6.24
N TYR A 46 -1.68 0.25 -5.34
CA TYR A 46 -1.08 1.54 -5.66
C TYR A 46 -0.01 1.42 -6.76
N PHE A 47 0.89 0.45 -6.65
CA PHE A 47 1.94 0.24 -7.65
C PHE A 47 1.41 -0.32 -8.97
N SER A 48 0.38 -1.16 -8.93
CA SER A 48 -0.29 -1.67 -10.14
C SER A 48 -0.92 -0.53 -10.93
N MET A 49 -1.63 0.38 -10.26
CA MET A 49 -2.20 1.58 -10.89
C MET A 49 -1.12 2.49 -11.50
N MET A 50 0.02 2.68 -10.82
CA MET A 50 1.12 3.45 -11.38
C MET A 50 1.76 2.78 -12.59
N ALA A 51 1.90 1.45 -12.57
CA ALA A 51 2.43 0.68 -13.69
C ALA A 51 1.52 0.77 -14.91
N GLU A 52 0.20 0.63 -14.73
CA GLU A 52 -0.79 0.82 -15.79
C GLU A 52 -0.74 2.24 -16.37
N ALA A 53 -0.70 3.27 -15.52
CA ALA A 53 -0.61 4.66 -15.97
C ALA A 53 0.70 4.96 -16.73
N ALA A 54 1.81 4.34 -16.33
CA ALA A 54 3.07 4.43 -17.04
C ALA A 54 3.01 3.74 -18.40
N TYR A 55 2.40 2.55 -18.46
CA TYR A 55 2.19 1.80 -19.70
C TYR A 55 1.31 2.57 -20.70
N ASP A 56 0.18 3.10 -20.24
CA ASP A 56 -0.71 3.91 -21.08
C ASP A 56 0.01 5.14 -21.65
N ARG A 57 0.82 5.83 -20.83
CA ARG A 57 1.61 6.98 -21.30
C ARG A 57 2.64 6.58 -22.38
N ILE A 58 3.28 5.41 -22.26
CA ILE A 58 4.25 4.94 -23.27
C ILE A 58 3.53 4.57 -24.57
N ARG A 59 2.39 3.85 -24.47
CA ARG A 59 1.55 3.51 -25.62
C ARG A 59 1.08 4.77 -26.35
N ASP A 60 0.57 5.75 -25.61
CA ASP A 60 0.00 6.98 -26.16
C ASP A 60 1.08 7.92 -26.75
N GLN A 61 2.34 7.77 -26.36
CA GLN A 61 3.49 8.46 -26.97
C GLN A 61 3.97 7.80 -28.28
N GLY A 62 3.32 6.73 -28.74
CA GLY A 62 3.61 6.10 -30.04
C GLY A 62 4.94 5.36 -30.09
N VAL A 63 5.55 5.05 -28.94
CA VAL A 63 6.75 4.20 -28.88
C VAL A 63 6.30 2.75 -29.07
N PRO A 64 6.71 2.05 -30.14
CA PRO A 64 6.37 0.64 -30.31
C PRO A 64 7.13 -0.19 -29.27
N LEU A 65 6.41 -1.06 -28.55
CA LEU A 65 6.95 -2.05 -27.61
C LEU A 65 7.52 -3.27 -28.34
#